data_AF-A0A963RA63-F1
#
_entry.id   AF-A0A963RA63-F1
#
_cell.length_a   1.000
_cell.length_b   1.000
_cell.length_c   1.000
_cell.angle_alpha   90.00
_cell.angle_beta   90.00
_cell.angle_gamma   90.00
#
_symmetry.space_group_name_H-M   'P 1'
#
loop_
_entity.id
_entity.type
_entity.pdbx_description
1 polymer ?
#
loop_
_entity_poly.entity_id
_entity_poly.type
_entity_poly.pdbx_seq_one_letter_code
_entity_poly.pdbx_strand_id
1 'polypeptide(L)' 'EAMYRVRIHGDPPLECQLMGQKDADGRHPFLGLPWTGLVGCTVVPQVCDAATGVVTHMDLGVVQPRGLVRR' A
#
# COMPACT_ATOMS: atom_id res chain seq x y z
N GLU A 1 7.65 17.61 -2.24
CA GLU A 1 6.38 16.93 -2.58
C GLU A 1 6.35 15.59 -1.86
N ALA A 2 5.16 15.13 -1.45
CA ALA A 2 5.03 13.83 -0.80
C ALA A 2 5.07 12.71 -1.84
N MET A 3 6.07 11.83 -1.74
CA MET A 3 6.33 10.76 -2.71
C MET A 3 6.97 9.57 -1.99
N TYR A 4 6.59 8.37 -2.40
CA TYR A 4 7.34 7.15 -2.10
C TYR A 4 8.26 6.82 -3.28
N ARG A 5 9.53 6.60 -3.00
CA ARG A 5 10.51 6.13 -3.98
C ARG A 5 11.16 4.87 -3.45
N VAL A 6 11.00 3.78 -4.17
CA VAL A 6 11.61 2.48 -3.87
C VAL A 6 12.61 2.15 -4.97
N ARG A 7 13.85 1.87 -4.57
CA ARG A 7 14.92 1.46 -5.47
C ARG A 7 15.44 0.10 -5.04
N ILE A 8 15.43 -0.86 -5.96
CA ILE A 8 15.96 -2.20 -5.77
C ILE A 8 17.17 -2.33 -6.69
N HIS A 9 18.34 -2.42 -6.10
CA HIS A 9 19.58 -2.69 -6.83
C HIS A 9 19.68 -4.19 -7.13
N GLY A 10 20.06 -4.55 -8.36
CA GLY A 10 20.12 -5.93 -8.80
C GLY A 10 20.28 -6.02 -10.31
N ASP A 11 20.01 -7.20 -10.87
CA ASP A 11 20.02 -7.48 -12.30
C ASP A 11 18.73 -8.23 -12.71
N PRO A 12 17.75 -7.55 -13.37
CA PRO A 12 17.78 -6.14 -13.73
C PRO A 12 17.51 -5.23 -12.50
N PRO A 13 18.04 -4.00 -12.49
CA PRO A 13 17.70 -3.02 -11.47
C PRO A 13 16.24 -2.55 -11.63
N LEU A 14 15.59 -2.20 -10.51
CA LEU A 14 14.20 -1.72 -10.50
C LEU A 14 14.06 -0.42 -9.71
N GLU A 15 13.23 0.50 -10.21
CA GLU A 15 12.81 1.71 -9.49
C GLU A 15 11.31 1.89 -9.65
N CYS A 16 10.64 2.19 -8.54
CA CYS A 16 9.22 2.54 -8.48
C CYS A 16 9.05 3.87 -7.76
N GLN A 17 8.27 4.77 -8.36
CA GLN A 17 7.88 6.04 -7.77
C GLN A 17 6.36 6.10 -7.69
N LEU A 18 5.84 6.36 -6.49
CA LEU A 18 4.41 6.47 -6.22
C LEU A 18 4.10 7.84 -5.61
N MET A 19 3.18 8.54 -6.24
CA MET A 19 2.82 9.92 -5.93
C MET A 19 1.37 10.17 -6.38
N GLY A 20 0.62 10.97 -5.62
CA GLY A 20 -0.71 11.42 -6.04
C GLY A 20 -0.64 12.33 -7.26
N GLN A 21 -1.69 12.39 -8.08
CA GLN A 21 -1.75 13.35 -9.19
C GLN A 21 -1.78 14.79 -8.67
N LYS A 22 -1.45 15.76 -9.53
CA LYS A 22 -1.58 17.18 -9.18
C LYS A 22 -3.06 17.56 -9.05
N ASP A 23 -3.39 18.32 -8.01
CA ASP A 23 -4.69 18.96 -7.85
C ASP A 23 -4.81 20.17 -8.79
N ALA A 24 -5.99 20.80 -8.83
CA ALA A 24 -6.27 21.96 -9.67
C ALA A 24 -5.36 23.17 -9.38
N ASP A 25 -4.78 23.26 -8.18
CA ASP A 25 -3.83 24.29 -7.77
C ASP A 25 -2.36 23.93 -8.13
N GLY A 26 -2.14 22.80 -8.81
CA GLY A 26 -0.84 22.32 -9.26
C GLY A 26 -0.01 21.60 -8.18
N ARG A 27 -0.52 21.46 -6.95
CA ARG A 27 0.19 20.77 -5.86
C ARG A 27 -0.09 19.28 -5.85
N HIS A 28 0.85 18.49 -5.34
CA HIS A 28 0.63 17.07 -5.06
C HIS A 28 0.05 16.90 -3.65
N PRO A 29 -1.10 16.25 -3.48
CA PRO A 29 -1.71 16.05 -2.17
C PRO A 29 -0.89 15.07 -1.32
N PHE A 30 -0.84 15.32 -0.02
CA PHE A 30 -0.29 14.35 0.92
C PHE A 30 -1.35 13.29 1.23
N LEU A 31 -1.18 12.09 0.67
CA LEU A 31 -2.11 10.97 0.85
C LEU A 31 -1.66 9.95 1.91
N GLY A 32 -0.64 10.25 2.71
CA GLY A 32 -0.10 9.30 3.69
C GLY A 32 -1.12 8.86 4.76
N LEU A 33 -1.89 9.81 5.32
CA LEU A 33 -2.89 9.50 6.35
C LEU A 33 -4.10 8.74 5.78
N PRO A 34 -4.74 9.18 4.66
CA PRO A 34 -5.79 8.40 4.02
C PRO A 34 -5.33 6.99 3.62
N TRP A 35 -4.11 6.87 3.09
CA TRP A 35 -3.52 5.59 2.72
C TRP A 35 -3.35 4.66 3.92
N THR A 36 -2.83 5.17 5.04
CA THR A 36 -2.66 4.40 6.28
C THR A 36 -4.00 3.88 6.80
N GLY A 37 -5.03 4.74 6.81
CA GLY A 37 -6.39 4.35 7.19
C GLY A 37 -6.97 3.28 6.28
N LEU A 38 -6.85 3.45 4.96
CA LEU A 38 -7.33 2.49 3.96
C LEU A 38 -6.69 1.12 4.14
N VAL A 39 -5.36 1.04 4.29
CA VAL A 39 -4.65 -0.23 4.52
C VAL A 39 -5.15 -0.91 5.79
N GLY A 40 -5.28 -0.16 6.90
CA GLY A 40 -5.78 -0.68 8.17
C GLY A 40 -7.20 -1.24 8.09
N CYS A 41 -8.12 -0.58 7.38
CA CYS A 41 -9.47 -1.10 7.17
C CYS A 41 -9.48 -2.33 6.26
N THR A 42 -8.61 -2.36 5.25
CA THR A 42 -8.63 -3.39 4.22
C THR A 42 -8.11 -4.73 4.72
N VAL A 43 -7.12 -4.71 5.62
CA VAL A 43 -6.45 -5.93 6.09
C VAL A 43 -7.30 -6.76 7.07
N VAL A 44 -8.37 -6.17 7.65
CA VAL A 44 -9.17 -6.79 8.72
C VAL A 44 -9.62 -8.22 8.40
N PRO A 45 -10.20 -8.53 7.21
CA PRO A 45 -10.61 -9.91 6.92
C PRO A 45 -9.45 -10.90 6.91
N GLN A 46 -8.31 -10.51 6.35
CA GLN A 46 -7.12 -11.38 6.28
C GLN A 46 -6.54 -11.65 7.67
N VAL A 47 -6.61 -10.67 8.58
CA VAL A 47 -6.22 -10.88 9.99
C VAL A 47 -7.20 -11.83 10.69
N CYS A 48 -8.51 -11.69 10.45
CA CYS A 48 -9.51 -12.60 11.02
C CYS A 48 -9.34 -14.05 10.55
N ASP A 49 -8.92 -14.24 9.30
CA ASP A 49 -8.71 -15.57 8.69
C ASP A 49 -7.33 -16.17 9.00
N ALA A 50 -6.40 -15.38 9.58
CA ALA A 50 -5.05 -15.83 9.90
C ALA A 50 -4.99 -16.73 11.14
N ALA A 51 -3.92 -17.51 11.26
CA ALA A 51 -3.66 -18.29 12.46
C ALA A 51 -3.45 -17.37 13.69
N THR A 52 -3.88 -17.83 14.87
CA THR A 52 -3.69 -17.09 16.13
C THR A 52 -2.21 -16.82 16.37
N GLY A 53 -1.88 -15.56 16.65
CA GLY A 53 -0.52 -15.14 16.97
C GLY A 53 -0.23 -13.70 16.56
N VAL A 54 1.04 -13.32 16.64
CA VAL A 54 1.52 -12.07 16.06
C VAL A 54 1.89 -12.35 14.62
N VAL A 55 1.18 -11.71 13.68
CA VAL A 55 1.41 -11.82 12.25
C VAL A 55 1.82 -10.47 11.67
N THR A 56 2.57 -10.50 10.58
CA THR A 56 3.05 -9.32 9.85
C THR A 56 2.47 -9.29 8.44
N HIS A 57 2.67 -8.17 7.74
CA HIS A 57 2.30 -8.08 6.32
C HIS A 57 3.03 -9.09 5.43
N MET A 58 4.19 -9.61 5.86
CA MET A 58 4.91 -10.65 5.12
C MET A 58 4.20 -12.01 5.24
N ASP A 59 3.52 -12.26 6.36
CA ASP A 59 2.78 -13.50 6.61
C ASP A 59 1.40 -13.49 5.93
N LEU A 60 0.75 -12.32 5.89
CA LEU A 60 -0.57 -12.13 5.28
C LEU A 60 -0.52 -12.04 3.74
N GLY A 61 0.67 -11.78 3.17
CA GLY A 61 0.86 -11.51 1.75
C GLY A 61 0.31 -10.15 1.31
N VAL A 62 0.03 -10.00 0.01
CA VAL A 62 -0.49 -8.74 -0.55
C VAL A 62 -1.93 -8.53 -0.08
N VAL A 63 -2.18 -7.44 0.65
CA VAL A 63 -3.52 -7.08 1.13
C VAL A 63 -4.47 -6.87 -0.06
N GLN A 64 -5.61 -7.56 -0.04
CA GLN A 64 -6.58 -7.62 -1.15
C GLN A 64 -7.86 -6.84 -0.80
N PRO A 65 -8.05 -5.61 -1.29
CA PRO A 65 -9.26 -4.86 -1.01
C PRO A 65 -10.52 -5.49 -1.61
N ARG A 66 -11.50 -5.78 -0.74
CA ARG A 66 -12.78 -6.35 -1.17
C ARG A 66 -13.45 -5.45 -2.20
N GLY A 67 -13.77 -6.01 -3.36
CA GLY A 67 -14.39 -5.29 -4.48
C GLY A 67 -13.41 -4.59 -5.42
N LEU A 68 -12.12 -4.51 -5.09
CA LEU A 68 -11.09 -3.94 -5.99
C LEU A 68 -10.31 -5.01 -6.75
N VAL A 69 -10.25 -6.22 -6.21
CA VAL A 69 -9.52 -7.35 -6.78
C VAL A 69 -10.47 -8.50 -7.06
N ARG A 70 -10.34 -9.06 -8.27
CA ARG A 70 -11.09 -10.24 -8.72
C ARG A 70 -10.61 -11.46 -7.92
N ARG A 71 -11.56 -12.33 -7.55
CA ARG A 71 -11.28 -13.62 -6.92
C ARG A 71 -10.67 -14.60 -7.92
#